data_AF-A0A7D9MAA8-F1
#
_entry.id   AF-A0A7D9MAA8-F1
#
_cell.length_a   1.000
_cell.length_b   1.000
_cell.length_c   1.000
_cell.angle_alpha   90.00
_cell.angle_beta   90.00
_cell.angle_gamma   90.00
#
_symmetry.space_group_name_H-M   'P 1'
#
loop_
_entity.id
_entity.type
_entity.pdbx_description
1 polymer ?
#
loop_
_entity_poly.entity_id
_entity_poly.type
_entity_poly.pdbx_seq_one_letter_code
_entity_poly.pdbx_strand_id
1 'polypeptide(L)'
;MNTSPWSAIVLTCPSLEYAYAVQRELDLYQSKGKIPADALLLAIDDPKPGIGSGSATLNALLVVTEHLSARAGYTVVEAQVLKNARILILHMGHYFPFSSVGRGFTALPCMRYDSSYAAVPENFASNLENLLVTLTLI
;
A
#
# COMPACT_ATOMS: atom_id res chain seq x y z
N MET A 1 -11.93 -7.06 18.10
CA MET A 1 -12.40 -7.82 16.92
C MET A 1 -11.90 -7.06 15.71
N ASN A 2 -11.10 -7.68 14.84
CA ASN A 2 -10.60 -7.00 13.64
C ASN A 2 -11.79 -6.55 12.80
N THR A 3 -11.82 -5.25 12.52
CA THR A 3 -12.82 -4.62 11.64
C THR A 3 -12.37 -4.66 10.18
N SER A 4 -11.07 -4.90 9.95
CA SER A 4 -10.48 -5.03 8.62
C SER A 4 -10.65 -6.44 8.05
N PRO A 5 -11.01 -6.57 6.76
CA PRO A 5 -10.93 -7.84 6.04
C PRO A 5 -9.47 -8.29 5.81
N TRP A 6 -8.50 -7.40 5.97
CA TRP A 6 -7.07 -7.62 5.74
C TRP A 6 -6.25 -7.55 7.03
N SER A 7 -5.36 -8.52 7.22
CA SER A 7 -4.34 -8.51 8.27
C SER A 7 -3.18 -7.56 7.91
N ALA A 8 -2.82 -7.49 6.63
CA ALA A 8 -1.82 -6.57 6.11
C ALA A 8 -2.10 -6.13 4.66
N ILE A 9 -1.71 -4.92 4.32
CA ILE A 9 -1.72 -4.34 2.98
C ILE A 9 -0.31 -3.85 2.68
N VAL A 10 0.30 -4.39 1.62
CA VAL A 10 1.69 -4.11 1.28
C VAL A 10 1.81 -3.60 -0.13
N LEU A 11 2.52 -2.48 -0.29
CA LEU A 11 2.84 -1.88 -1.57
C LEU A 11 4.34 -2.07 -1.82
N THR A 12 4.71 -2.82 -2.86
CA THR A 12 6.12 -2.95 -3.26
C THR A 12 6.47 -1.83 -4.24
N CYS A 13 7.60 -1.17 -4.04
CA CYS A 13 8.01 0.04 -4.74
C CYS A 13 9.36 -0.16 -5.44
N PRO A 14 9.63 0.51 -6.58
CA PRO A 14 10.88 0.32 -7.31
C PRO A 14 12.11 0.98 -6.65
N SER A 15 11.90 1.88 -5.68
CA SER A 15 12.99 2.51 -4.91
C SER A 15 12.55 2.82 -3.48
N LEU A 16 13.54 3.00 -2.61
CA LEU A 16 13.33 3.34 -1.21
C LEU A 16 12.68 4.71 -1.02
N GLU A 17 13.06 5.72 -1.83
CA GLU A 17 12.44 7.04 -1.78
C GLU A 17 10.95 6.97 -2.13
N TYR A 18 10.59 6.14 -3.11
CA TYR A 18 9.20 5.93 -3.49
C TYR A 18 8.44 5.17 -2.39
N ALA A 19 9.05 4.15 -1.79
CA ALA A 19 8.47 3.44 -0.64
C ALA A 19 8.17 4.42 0.52
N TYR A 20 9.08 5.34 0.85
CA TYR A 20 8.83 6.34 1.89
C TYR A 20 7.69 7.30 1.55
N ALA A 21 7.61 7.77 0.30
CA ALA A 21 6.52 8.63 -0.13
C ALA A 21 5.17 7.91 -0.02
N VAL A 22 5.10 6.68 -0.51
CA VAL A 22 3.90 5.83 -0.45
C VAL A 22 3.53 5.50 1.00
N GLN A 23 4.49 5.21 1.88
CA GLN A 23 4.20 4.96 3.30
C GLN A 23 3.48 6.14 3.95
N ARG A 24 3.96 7.37 3.70
CA ARG A 24 3.33 8.59 4.25
C ARG A 24 1.90 8.76 3.75
N GLU A 25 1.62 8.42 2.50
CA GLU A 25 0.26 8.44 1.95
C GLU A 25 -0.63 7.38 2.60
N LEU A 26 -0.12 6.16 2.79
CA LEU A 26 -0.84 5.09 3.49
C LEU A 26 -1.19 5.50 4.93
N ASP A 27 -0.24 6.07 5.67
CA ASP A 27 -0.45 6.55 7.03
C ASP A 27 -1.48 7.70 7.07
N LEU A 28 -1.44 8.60 6.08
CA LEU A 28 -2.43 9.66 5.92
C LEU A 28 -3.83 9.09 5.65
N TYR A 29 -3.95 8.08 4.79
CA TYR A 29 -5.24 7.44 4.51
C TYR A 29 -5.78 6.65 5.70
N GLN A 30 -4.92 5.99 6.47
CA GLN A 30 -5.31 5.31 7.70
C GLN A 30 -5.77 6.30 8.78
N SER A 31 -5.03 7.40 8.98
CA SER A 31 -5.42 8.44 9.94
C SER A 31 -6.74 9.15 9.57
N LYS A 32 -7.03 9.26 8.27
CA LYS A 32 -8.31 9.77 7.75
C LYS A 32 -9.44 8.72 7.75
N GLY A 33 -9.18 7.50 8.24
CA GLY A 33 -10.16 6.42 8.32
C GLY A 33 -10.58 5.82 6.97
N LYS A 34 -9.83 6.09 5.89
CA LYS A 34 -10.09 5.51 4.56
C LYS A 34 -9.62 4.07 4.47
N ILE A 35 -8.63 3.72 5.27
CA ILE A 35 -8.09 2.36 5.42
C ILE A 35 -8.33 1.94 6.88
N PRO A 36 -8.74 0.69 7.15
CA PRO A 36 -8.93 0.20 8.51
C PRO A 36 -7.69 0.40 9.40
N ALA A 37 -7.91 0.88 10.63
CA ALA A 37 -6.84 1.19 11.58
C ALA A 37 -6.10 -0.05 12.11
N ASP A 38 -6.74 -1.22 12.06
CA ASP A 38 -6.18 -2.49 12.50
C ASP A 38 -5.31 -3.18 11.43
N ALA A 39 -5.45 -2.79 10.16
CA ALA A 39 -4.63 -3.31 9.08
C ALA A 39 -3.16 -2.87 9.23
N LEU A 40 -2.21 -3.81 9.12
CA LEU A 40 -0.80 -3.49 8.97
C LEU A 40 -0.55 -2.89 7.58
N LEU A 41 -0.03 -1.66 7.49
CA LEU A 41 0.30 -1.02 6.22
C LEU A 41 1.81 -0.94 6.04
N LEU A 42 2.31 -1.42 4.89
CA LEU A 42 3.73 -1.41 4.58
C LEU A 42 3.96 -0.97 3.14
N ALA A 43 4.82 0.02 2.94
CA ALA A 43 5.45 0.28 1.66
C ALA A 43 6.91 -0.17 1.75
N ILE A 44 7.30 -1.09 0.86
CA ILE A 44 8.65 -1.68 0.85
C ILE A 44 9.27 -1.46 -0.51
N ASP A 45 10.59 -1.30 -0.57
CA ASP A 45 11.33 -1.28 -1.82
C ASP A 45 11.59 -2.68 -2.38
N ASP A 46 11.82 -2.77 -3.68
CA ASP A 46 12.31 -3.97 -4.34
C ASP A 46 13.81 -4.11 -4.00
N PRO A 47 14.24 -5.20 -3.32
CA PRO A 47 15.60 -5.34 -2.80
C PRO A 47 16.67 -5.27 -3.89
N LYS A 48 16.28 -5.55 -5.14
CA LYS A 48 17.13 -5.28 -6.30
C LYS A 48 16.26 -4.94 -7.51
N PRO A 49 16.42 -3.76 -8.11
CA PRO A 49 15.64 -3.36 -9.26
C PRO A 49 15.89 -4.30 -10.45
N GLY A 50 14.81 -4.61 -11.18
CA GLY A 50 14.87 -5.34 -12.44
C GLY A 50 14.92 -6.87 -12.32
N ILE A 51 14.71 -7.45 -11.13
CA ILE A 51 14.53 -8.92 -11.00
C ILE A 51 13.11 -9.33 -11.42
N GLY A 52 12.09 -8.53 -11.07
CA GLY A 52 10.70 -8.76 -11.46
C GLY A 52 9.74 -8.83 -10.27
N SER A 53 8.45 -9.00 -10.54
CA SER A 53 7.43 -8.97 -9.49
C SER A 53 7.54 -10.10 -8.48
N GLY A 54 8.00 -11.29 -8.90
CA GLY A 54 8.11 -12.45 -8.00
C GLY A 54 9.09 -12.23 -6.84
N SER A 55 10.23 -11.56 -7.07
CA SER A 55 11.16 -11.22 -5.97
C SER A 55 10.55 -10.19 -5.03
N ALA A 56 9.86 -9.18 -5.58
CA ALA A 56 9.14 -8.21 -4.78
C ALA A 56 8.04 -8.87 -3.93
N THR A 57 7.34 -9.88 -4.47
CA THR A 57 6.34 -10.65 -3.71
C THR A 57 6.98 -11.42 -2.56
N LEU A 58 8.11 -12.10 -2.79
CA LEU A 58 8.81 -12.85 -1.75
C LEU A 58 9.36 -11.93 -0.64
N ASN A 59 9.92 -10.77 -1.03
CA ASN A 59 10.35 -9.76 -0.07
C ASN A 59 9.18 -9.25 0.77
N ALA A 60 8.04 -8.95 0.12
CA ALA A 60 6.82 -8.55 0.81
C ALA A 60 6.34 -9.59 1.81
N LEU A 61 6.29 -10.86 1.41
CA LEU A 61 5.88 -11.93 2.31
C LEU A 61 6.83 -12.06 3.50
N LEU A 62 8.15 -11.96 3.30
CA LEU A 62 9.12 -12.02 4.39
C LEU A 62 8.89 -10.88 5.40
N VAL A 63 8.88 -9.63 4.93
CA VAL A 63 8.72 -8.43 5.77
C VAL A 63 7.38 -8.43 6.52
N VAL A 64 6.29 -8.81 5.84
CA VAL A 64 4.98 -8.96 6.49
C VAL A 64 5.01 -10.03 7.56
N THR A 65 5.64 -11.17 7.28
CA THR A 65 5.72 -12.28 8.24
C THR A 65 6.48 -11.84 9.48
N GLU A 66 7.60 -11.11 9.33
CA GLU A 66 8.35 -10.52 10.44
C GLU A 66 7.46 -9.63 11.31
N HIS A 67 6.72 -8.72 10.69
CA HIS A 67 5.87 -7.78 11.42
C HIS A 67 4.67 -8.46 12.09
N LEU A 68 4.02 -9.41 11.42
CA LEU A 68 2.96 -10.21 12.02
C LEU A 68 3.48 -11.09 13.15
N SER A 69 4.69 -11.64 13.03
CA SER A 69 5.36 -12.41 14.08
C SER A 69 5.60 -11.54 15.31
N ALA A 70 6.15 -10.34 15.12
CA ALA A 70 6.36 -9.38 16.19
C ALA A 70 5.04 -8.94 16.86
N ARG A 71 3.99 -8.67 16.07
CA ARG A 71 2.64 -8.34 16.59
C ARG A 71 2.01 -9.47 17.41
N ALA A 72 2.32 -10.71 17.05
CA ALA A 72 1.87 -11.90 17.78
C ALA A 72 2.77 -12.25 19.00
N GLY A 73 3.82 -11.47 19.26
CA GLY A 73 4.70 -11.66 20.41
C GLY A 73 5.83 -12.68 20.22
N TYR A 74 6.07 -13.13 18.98
CA TYR A 74 7.21 -13.99 18.67
C TYR A 74 8.49 -13.17 18.58
N THR A 75 9.62 -13.76 18.98
CA THR A 75 10.97 -13.17 18.89
C THR A 75 11.73 -13.58 17.63
N VAL A 76 11.15 -14.50 16.84
CA VAL A 76 11.68 -15.01 15.57
C VAL A 76 10.58 -14.99 14.52
N VAL A 77 10.98 -15.07 13.25
CA VAL A 77 10.03 -15.13 12.12
C VAL A 77 9.27 -16.45 12.15
N GLU A 78 7.96 -16.38 12.30
CA GLU A 78 7.11 -17.55 12.52
C GLU A 78 6.06 -17.71 11.41
N ALA A 79 6.22 -18.76 10.60
CA ALA A 79 5.36 -18.99 9.43
C ALA A 79 3.88 -19.25 9.79
N GLN A 80 3.59 -19.65 11.03
CA GLN A 80 2.22 -19.90 11.49
C GLN A 80 1.34 -18.65 11.43
N VAL A 81 1.90 -17.45 11.54
CA VAL A 81 1.14 -16.20 11.46
C VAL A 81 0.49 -16.00 10.08
N LEU A 82 1.03 -16.65 9.03
CA LEU A 82 0.47 -16.57 7.68
C LEU A 82 -0.79 -17.43 7.49
N LYS A 83 -0.97 -18.50 8.29
CA LYS A 83 -2.09 -19.45 8.09
C LYS A 83 -3.47 -18.78 8.17
N ASN A 84 -3.59 -17.78 9.03
CA ASN A 84 -4.84 -17.05 9.25
C ASN A 84 -4.79 -15.61 8.73
N ALA A 85 -3.69 -15.21 8.10
CA ALA A 85 -3.51 -13.84 7.62
C ALA A 85 -4.13 -13.67 6.23
N ARG A 86 -4.88 -12.58 6.06
CA ARG A 86 -5.25 -12.07 4.74
C ARG A 86 -4.32 -10.93 4.39
N ILE A 87 -3.48 -11.14 3.38
CA ILE A 87 -2.45 -10.18 2.98
C ILE A 87 -2.74 -9.74 1.55
N LEU A 88 -2.90 -8.43 1.35
CA LEU A 88 -2.99 -7.81 0.04
C LEU A 88 -1.61 -7.29 -0.36
N ILE A 89 -1.07 -7.74 -1.49
CA ILE A 89 0.20 -7.25 -2.04
C ILE A 89 -0.09 -6.54 -3.37
N LEU A 90 0.27 -5.25 -3.44
CA LEU A 90 0.14 -4.41 -4.62
C LEU A 90 1.54 -4.07 -5.14
N HIS A 91 1.82 -4.39 -6.39
CA HIS A 91 3.09 -4.07 -7.02
C HIS A 91 3.04 -2.70 -7.69
N MET A 92 3.72 -1.71 -7.09
CA MET A 92 3.97 -0.43 -7.75
C MET A 92 5.10 -0.62 -8.76
N GLY A 93 4.74 -0.61 -10.04
CA GLY A 93 5.71 -0.55 -11.13
C GLY A 93 6.35 0.84 -11.26
N HIS A 94 7.14 1.02 -12.31
CA HIS A 94 7.67 2.34 -12.65
C HIS A 94 6.54 3.35 -12.92
N TYR A 95 6.78 4.61 -12.53
CA TYR A 95 5.86 5.72 -12.78
C TYR A 95 6.01 6.20 -14.22
N PHE A 96 4.95 6.10 -15.03
CA PHE A 96 4.93 6.54 -16.42
C PHE A 96 3.89 7.66 -16.63
N PRO A 97 4.26 8.95 -16.46
CA PRO A 97 3.32 10.06 -16.44
C PRO A 97 2.56 10.28 -17.78
N PHE A 98 2.96 9.65 -18.88
CA PHE A 98 2.39 9.85 -20.22
C PHE A 98 2.05 8.56 -20.95
N SER A 99 1.92 7.42 -20.25
CA SER A 99 1.55 6.15 -20.89
C SER A 99 0.06 6.14 -21.24
N SER A 100 -0.25 6.23 -22.55
CA SER A 100 -1.63 6.24 -23.08
C SER A 100 -2.45 4.99 -22.75
N VAL A 101 -1.79 3.87 -22.44
CA VAL A 101 -2.44 2.59 -22.08
C VAL A 101 -2.16 2.21 -20.60
N GLY A 102 -1.54 3.11 -19.84
CA GLY A 102 -1.27 2.95 -18.40
C GLY A 102 -0.29 1.82 -18.05
N ARG A 103 0.81 2.14 -17.36
CA ARG A 103 1.47 1.11 -16.53
C ARG A 103 1.73 1.73 -15.17
N GLY A 104 0.79 1.51 -14.25
CA GLY A 104 0.92 1.88 -12.86
C GLY A 104 0.32 3.24 -12.50
N PHE A 105 -0.12 3.30 -11.25
CA PHE A 105 -0.92 4.34 -10.61
C PHE A 105 -0.61 5.77 -11.05
N THR A 106 -1.62 6.47 -11.54
CA THR A 106 -1.54 7.85 -12.03
C THR A 106 -2.40 8.76 -11.17
N ALA A 107 -1.95 10.01 -11.04
CA ALA A 107 -2.85 11.08 -10.64
C ALA A 107 -3.96 11.15 -11.69
N LEU A 108 -5.21 11.10 -11.25
CA LEU A 108 -6.37 11.37 -12.09
C LEU A 108 -6.55 12.89 -12.14
N PRO A 109 -6.92 13.46 -13.29
CA PRO A 109 -7.37 14.84 -13.36
C PRO A 109 -8.67 14.96 -12.55
N CYS A 110 -8.52 15.34 -11.28
CA CYS A 110 -9.64 15.58 -10.38
C CYS A 110 -10.11 17.03 -10.55
N MET A 111 -11.10 17.26 -11.40
CA MET A 111 -11.91 18.47 -11.29
C MET A 111 -12.93 18.26 -10.18
N ARG A 112 -12.54 18.49 -8.92
CA ARG A 112 -13.52 18.69 -7.85
C ARG A 112 -13.86 20.17 -7.79
N TYR A 113 -14.98 20.54 -8.41
CA TYR A 113 -15.56 21.86 -8.26
C TYR A 113 -16.30 21.91 -6.91
N ASP A 114 -15.60 22.34 -5.87
CA ASP A 114 -16.21 22.68 -4.60
C ASP A 114 -15.87 24.14 -4.29
N SER A 115 -16.91 24.97 -4.26
CA SER A 115 -16.82 26.42 -4.07
C SER A 115 -16.33 26.86 -2.68
N SER A 116 -16.09 25.92 -1.76
CA SER A 116 -15.60 26.18 -0.41
C SER A 116 -14.09 25.94 -0.21
N TYR A 117 -13.37 25.38 -1.19
CA TYR A 117 -11.98 24.98 -1.01
C TYR A 117 -11.01 26.13 -1.27
N ALA A 118 -10.51 26.74 -0.18
CA ALA A 118 -9.14 27.26 -0.17
C ALA A 118 -8.22 26.15 -0.67
N ALA A 119 -7.28 26.47 -1.58
CA ALA A 119 -6.42 25.52 -2.26
C ALA A 119 -5.67 24.61 -1.28
N VAL A 120 -6.23 23.44 -0.97
CA VAL A 120 -5.54 22.39 -0.27
C VAL A 120 -4.92 21.49 -1.35
N PRO A 121 -3.59 21.31 -1.41
CA PRO A 121 -2.92 20.41 -2.36
C PRO A 121 -3.32 18.93 -2.24
N GLU A 122 -4.20 18.60 -1.30
CA GLU A 122 -4.53 17.25 -0.81
C GLU A 122 -5.54 16.46 -1.66
N ASN A 123 -5.94 16.98 -2.81
CA ASN A 123 -7.05 16.42 -3.60
C ASN A 123 -6.63 15.74 -4.89
N PHE A 124 -5.36 15.36 -5.08
CA PHE A 124 -4.99 14.48 -6.19
C PHE A 124 -5.63 13.10 -6.00
N ALA A 125 -6.82 12.91 -6.59
CA ALA A 125 -7.42 11.60 -6.68
C ALA A 125 -6.51 10.74 -7.55
N SER A 126 -5.94 9.68 -7.01
CA SER A 126 -5.23 8.69 -7.82
C SER A 126 -6.13 7.49 -8.06
N ASN A 127 -5.86 6.74 -9.13
CA ASN A 127 -6.47 5.42 -9.28
C ASN A 127 -6.00 4.44 -8.18
N LEU A 128 -4.85 4.68 -7.53
CA LEU A 128 -4.40 3.91 -6.37
C LEU A 128 -5.34 4.11 -5.18
N GLU A 129 -5.68 5.36 -4.87
CA GLU A 129 -6.58 5.68 -3.76
C GLU A 129 -7.93 4.99 -3.93
N ASN A 130 -8.53 5.09 -5.14
CA ASN A 130 -9.79 4.43 -5.44
C ASN A 130 -9.68 2.90 -5.34
N LEU A 131 -8.58 2.32 -5.81
CA LEU A 131 -8.34 0.89 -5.71
C LEU A 131 -8.20 0.45 -4.25
N LEU A 132 -7.40 1.16 -3.45
CA LEU A 132 -7.19 0.86 -2.04
C LEU A 132 -8.51 0.89 -1.28
N VAL A 133 -9.30 1.96 -1.44
CA VAL A 133 -10.61 2.07 -0.81
C VAL A 133 -11.49 0.90 -1.23
N THR A 134 -11.59 0.62 -2.53
CA THR A 134 -12.42 -0.48 -3.04
C THR A 134 -12.00 -1.83 -2.45
N LEU A 135 -10.69 -2.14 -2.43
CA LEU A 135 -10.18 -3.40 -1.93
C LEU A 135 -10.29 -3.53 -0.40
N THR A 136 -10.32 -2.42 0.33
CA THR A 136 -10.50 -2.41 1.79
C THR A 136 -11.95 -2.48 2.25
N LEU A 137 -12.91 -2.25 1.35
CA LEU A 137 -14.35 -2.33 1.63
C LEU A 137 -14.97 -3.72 1.43
N ILE A 138 -14.21 -4.68 0.87
CA ILE A 138 -14.63 -6.06 0.56
C ILE A 138 -14.23 -7.00 1.69
#